data_AF-A0A7N0TDX3-F1
#
_entry.id   AF-A0A7N0TDX3-F1
#
_cell.length_a   1.000
_cell.length_b   1.000
_cell.length_c   1.000
_cell.angle_alpha   90.00
_cell.angle_beta   90.00
_cell.angle_gamma   90.00
#
_symmetry.space_group_name_H-M   'P 1'
#
loop_
_entity.id
_entity.type
_entity.pdbx_description
1 polymer ?
#
loop_
_entity_poly.entity_id
_entity_poly.type
_entity_poly.pdbx_seq_one_letter_code
_entity_poly.pdbx_strand_id
1 'polypeptide(L)'
;MALVSAVAESSHKPLILVLTGGGPLDVSFAQHDPRIASILWIGYPGEAGPKALAQIIFGDHNPGGRLPMTWYPESYTSVAMNDMSMRADPSRGFPGRTYRFYTGDQVYGFGGGLSYTKYEYKLMSGTDRISLSEFIKTSPNEISEEQHQVDNLNFIQVDRLSCCDALKFYVQISVTNAGEKDGSHAVLLFARLPKHVPGTPEKQLVGFSRVHTTSRGTTEAVMLVDPCEHLSTADENGIKVLPLGDHVLMVDDLENSVSIMV
;
A
#
# COMPACT_ATOMS: atom_id res chain seq x y z
N MET A 1 -2.27 -17.37 -23.85
CA MET A 1 -1.69 -18.35 -22.89
C MET A 1 -1.10 -19.58 -23.58
N ALA A 2 -1.77 -20.18 -24.58
CA ALA A 2 -1.34 -21.42 -25.25
C ALA A 2 0.13 -21.46 -25.71
N LEU A 3 0.66 -20.37 -26.28
CA LEU A 3 2.07 -20.32 -26.71
C LEU A 3 3.04 -20.47 -25.52
N VAL A 4 2.77 -19.76 -24.42
CA VAL A 4 3.62 -19.81 -23.22
C VAL A 4 3.63 -21.23 -22.64
N SER A 5 2.45 -21.87 -22.56
CA SER A 5 2.32 -23.25 -22.09
C SER A 5 3.06 -24.24 -22.99
N ALA A 6 2.92 -24.14 -24.32
CA ALA A 6 3.61 -25.02 -25.26
C ALA A 6 5.14 -24.87 -25.19
N VAL A 7 5.65 -23.64 -25.02
CA VAL A 7 7.08 -23.39 -24.82
C VAL A 7 7.54 -23.94 -23.47
N ALA A 8 6.78 -23.74 -22.40
CA ALA A 8 7.09 -24.28 -21.08
C ALA A 8 7.13 -25.82 -21.09
N GLU A 9 6.20 -26.48 -21.77
CA GLU A 9 6.15 -27.94 -21.96
C GLU A 9 7.36 -28.49 -22.73
N SER A 10 7.84 -27.74 -23.72
CA SER A 10 8.95 -28.16 -24.58
C SER A 10 10.32 -27.80 -24.00
N SER A 11 10.37 -26.94 -22.97
CA SER A 11 11.62 -26.45 -22.40
C SER A 11 12.15 -27.36 -21.30
N HIS A 12 13.40 -27.81 -21.44
CA HIS A 12 14.15 -28.46 -20.37
C HIS A 12 14.89 -27.48 -19.45
N LYS A 13 14.73 -26.16 -19.68
CA LYS A 13 15.39 -25.09 -18.93
C LYS A 13 14.36 -24.16 -18.27
N PRO A 14 14.72 -23.48 -17.17
CA PRO A 14 13.89 -22.46 -16.54
C PRO A 14 13.42 -21.41 -17.55
N LEU A 15 12.11 -21.15 -17.61
CA LEU A 15 11.53 -20.13 -18.48
C LEU A 15 11.35 -18.81 -17.72
N ILE A 16 11.70 -17.69 -18.37
CA ILE A 16 11.42 -16.34 -17.88
C ILE A 16 10.31 -15.75 -18.74
N LEU A 17 9.17 -15.44 -18.13
CA LEU A 17 8.05 -14.77 -18.79
C LEU A 17 8.23 -13.25 -18.68
N VAL A 18 8.43 -12.58 -19.82
CA VAL A 18 8.53 -11.12 -19.88
C VAL A 18 7.21 -10.54 -20.38
N LEU A 19 6.61 -9.65 -19.61
CA LEU A 19 5.33 -9.01 -19.86
C LEU A 19 5.53 -7.52 -20.16
N THR A 20 4.97 -7.08 -21.28
CA THR A 20 4.89 -5.67 -21.68
C THR A 20 3.44 -5.20 -21.63
N GLY A 21 3.23 -3.88 -21.53
CA GLY A 21 1.91 -3.28 -21.48
C GLY A 21 1.63 -2.53 -20.18
N GLY A 22 0.68 -1.59 -20.23
CA GLY A 22 0.37 -0.72 -19.09
C GLY A 22 -0.61 -1.33 -18.08
N GLY A 23 -1.64 -2.02 -18.57
CA GLY A 23 -2.69 -2.59 -17.75
C GLY A 23 -2.29 -3.89 -17.03
N PRO A 24 -3.05 -4.28 -15.99
CA PRO A 24 -2.85 -5.54 -15.31
C PRO A 24 -3.25 -6.71 -16.21
N LEU A 25 -2.60 -7.86 -16.00
CA LEU A 25 -2.89 -9.09 -16.72
C LEU A 25 -3.14 -10.21 -15.71
N ASP A 26 -4.17 -11.03 -15.94
CA ASP A 26 -4.29 -12.28 -15.21
C ASP A 26 -3.22 -13.25 -15.72
N VAL A 27 -2.23 -13.49 -14.87
CA VAL A 27 -1.12 -14.42 -15.09
C VAL A 27 -1.12 -15.56 -14.09
N SER A 28 -2.27 -15.87 -13.47
CA SER A 28 -2.40 -17.00 -12.55
C SER A 28 -2.03 -18.34 -13.20
N PHE A 29 -2.22 -18.48 -14.52
CA PHE A 29 -1.75 -19.67 -15.26
C PHE A 29 -0.22 -19.83 -15.17
N ALA A 30 0.52 -18.73 -15.08
CA ALA A 30 1.97 -18.73 -15.05
C ALA A 30 2.54 -18.81 -13.63
N GLN A 31 1.86 -18.19 -12.65
CA GLN A 31 2.25 -18.29 -11.23
C GLN A 31 2.26 -19.72 -10.71
N HIS A 32 1.31 -20.54 -11.16
CA HIS A 32 1.15 -21.92 -10.69
C HIS A 32 1.94 -22.95 -11.52
N ASP A 33 2.63 -22.52 -12.58
CA ASP A 33 3.41 -23.41 -13.43
C ASP A 33 4.87 -23.47 -12.96
N PRO A 34 5.34 -24.60 -12.39
CA PRO A 34 6.70 -24.71 -11.87
C PRO A 34 7.80 -24.59 -12.94
N ARG A 35 7.43 -24.66 -14.24
CA ARG A 35 8.37 -24.49 -15.36
C ARG A 35 8.69 -23.02 -15.62
N ILE A 36 7.84 -22.11 -15.13
CA ILE A 36 8.03 -20.67 -15.23
C ILE A 36 8.75 -20.21 -13.96
N ALA A 37 10.05 -19.99 -14.09
CA ALA A 37 10.91 -19.66 -12.96
C ALA A 37 10.83 -18.19 -12.55
N SER A 38 10.40 -17.30 -13.44
CA SER A 38 10.29 -15.87 -13.16
C SER A 38 9.30 -15.18 -14.09
N ILE A 39 8.63 -14.16 -13.56
CA ILE A 39 7.73 -13.27 -14.29
C ILE A 39 8.24 -11.84 -14.13
N LEU A 40 8.53 -11.16 -15.23
CA LEU A 40 9.05 -9.79 -15.27
C LEU A 40 8.04 -8.89 -15.99
N TRP A 41 7.48 -7.91 -15.28
CA TRP A 41 6.67 -6.87 -15.91
C TRP A 41 7.52 -5.62 -16.14
N ILE A 42 7.64 -5.20 -17.40
CA ILE A 42 8.48 -4.06 -17.80
C ILE A 42 7.69 -2.87 -18.35
N GLY A 43 6.36 -2.91 -18.29
CA GLY A 43 5.51 -1.82 -18.74
C GLY A 43 5.73 -1.45 -20.21
N TYR A 44 5.93 -0.16 -20.47
CA TYR A 44 6.39 0.38 -21.75
C TYR A 44 7.79 0.99 -21.58
N PRO A 45 8.85 0.21 -21.81
CA PRO A 45 10.19 0.54 -21.29
C PRO A 45 10.98 1.54 -22.16
N GLY A 46 10.35 2.15 -23.16
CA GLY A 46 10.98 3.11 -24.07
C GLY A 46 12.10 2.51 -24.94
N GLU A 47 12.87 3.38 -25.62
CA GLU A 47 13.92 2.99 -26.56
C GLU A 47 15.06 2.19 -25.91
N ALA A 48 15.42 2.54 -24.67
CA ALA A 48 16.46 1.85 -23.91
C ALA A 48 15.96 0.59 -23.19
N GLY A 49 14.68 0.25 -23.36
CA GLY A 49 14.03 -0.87 -22.69
C GLY A 49 14.70 -2.22 -22.89
N PRO A 50 15.10 -2.62 -24.12
CA PRO A 50 15.83 -3.87 -24.34
C PRO A 50 17.15 -3.94 -23.56
N LYS A 51 17.87 -2.83 -23.46
CA LYS A 51 19.12 -2.75 -22.69
C LYS A 51 18.84 -2.90 -21.19
N ALA A 52 17.83 -2.20 -20.67
CA ALA A 52 17.42 -2.31 -19.27
C ALA A 52 16.95 -3.72 -18.91
N LEU A 53 16.18 -4.37 -19.79
CA LEU A 53 15.74 -5.76 -19.62
C LEU A 53 16.93 -6.73 -19.56
N ALA A 54 17.89 -6.59 -20.47
CA ALA A 54 19.09 -7.42 -20.47
C ALA A 54 19.89 -7.25 -19.17
N GLN A 55 20.09 -6.01 -18.71
CA GLN A 55 20.79 -5.73 -17.45
C GLN A 55 20.10 -6.34 -16.23
N ILE A 56 18.77 -6.40 -16.23
CA ILE A 56 18.02 -7.10 -15.17
C ILE A 56 18.24 -8.61 -15.30
N ILE A 57 17.95 -9.22 -16.47
CA ILE A 57 18.04 -10.68 -16.66
C ILE A 57 19.44 -11.22 -16.35
N PHE A 58 20.50 -10.52 -16.76
CA PHE A 58 21.88 -10.92 -16.50
C PHE A 58 22.38 -10.49 -15.12
N GLY A 59 21.58 -9.75 -14.36
CA GLY A 59 21.87 -9.38 -12.98
C GLY A 59 22.84 -8.19 -12.82
N ASP A 60 23.15 -7.47 -13.89
CA ASP A 60 23.91 -6.22 -13.85
C ASP A 60 23.16 -5.13 -13.06
N HIS A 61 21.82 -5.21 -13.04
CA HIS A 61 20.96 -4.32 -12.27
C HIS A 61 20.01 -5.12 -11.38
N ASN A 62 19.93 -4.73 -10.11
CA ASN A 62 18.97 -5.28 -9.16
C ASN A 62 17.60 -4.58 -9.32
N PRO A 63 16.53 -5.29 -9.69
CA PRO A 63 15.21 -4.68 -9.81
C PRO A 63 14.69 -4.24 -8.43
N GLY A 64 14.02 -3.09 -8.41
CA GLY A 64 13.35 -2.56 -7.22
C GLY A 64 12.15 -1.68 -7.58
N GLY A 65 11.48 -2.05 -8.67
CA GLY A 65 10.18 -1.52 -9.05
C GLY A 65 9.07 -2.17 -8.22
N ARG A 66 7.97 -1.44 -8.01
CA ARG A 66 6.78 -1.87 -7.27
C ARG A 66 5.56 -1.60 -8.14
N LEU A 67 4.56 -2.48 -8.10
CA LEU A 67 3.36 -2.36 -8.91
C LEU A 67 2.54 -1.12 -8.49
N PRO A 68 2.20 -0.22 -9.42
CA PRO A 68 1.36 0.95 -9.13
C PRO A 68 -0.14 0.61 -9.15
N MET A 69 -0.50 -0.66 -9.37
CA MET A 69 -1.89 -1.11 -9.47
C MET A 69 -2.03 -2.58 -9.04
N THR A 70 -3.21 -2.94 -8.57
CA THR A 70 -3.58 -4.34 -8.30
C THR A 70 -3.80 -5.07 -9.62
N TRP A 71 -3.26 -6.28 -9.74
CA TRP A 71 -3.55 -7.22 -10.80
C TRP A 71 -4.64 -8.17 -10.32
N TYR A 72 -5.80 -8.08 -10.97
CA TYR A 72 -6.99 -8.85 -10.63
C TYR A 72 -7.06 -10.15 -11.45
N PRO A 73 -7.75 -11.18 -10.94
CA PRO A 73 -8.12 -12.33 -11.75
C PRO A 73 -9.08 -11.91 -12.87
N GLU A 74 -9.13 -12.69 -13.95
CA GLU A 74 -10.01 -12.47 -15.11
C GLU A 74 -11.48 -12.32 -14.68
N SER A 75 -11.89 -13.04 -13.64
CA SER A 75 -13.25 -12.98 -13.08
C SER A 75 -13.68 -11.58 -12.67
N TYR A 76 -12.74 -10.68 -12.33
CA TYR A 76 -13.04 -9.28 -11.99
C TYR A 76 -13.57 -8.47 -13.20
N THR A 77 -13.35 -8.93 -14.43
CA THR A 77 -13.94 -8.29 -15.64
C THR A 77 -15.46 -8.35 -15.68
N SER A 78 -16.09 -9.20 -14.86
CA SER A 78 -17.54 -9.21 -14.65
C SER A 78 -18.07 -7.95 -13.96
N VAL A 79 -17.20 -7.20 -13.26
CA VAL A 79 -17.56 -5.94 -12.61
C VAL A 79 -17.69 -4.84 -13.68
N ALA A 80 -18.89 -4.32 -13.86
CA ALA A 80 -19.17 -3.30 -14.86
C ALA A 80 -18.28 -2.06 -14.66
N MET A 81 -17.53 -1.64 -15.68
CA MET A 81 -16.55 -0.55 -15.57
C MET A 81 -17.16 0.84 -15.36
N ASN A 82 -18.45 1.00 -15.63
CA ASN A 82 -19.21 2.23 -15.38
C ASN A 82 -19.82 2.28 -13.96
N ASP A 83 -19.75 1.21 -13.17
CA ASP A 83 -20.08 1.26 -11.75
C ASP A 83 -18.94 1.96 -11.00
N MET A 84 -19.15 3.23 -10.67
CA MET A 84 -18.14 4.08 -10.02
C MET A 84 -18.04 3.83 -8.50
N SER A 85 -18.81 2.89 -7.95
CA SER A 85 -18.70 2.49 -6.54
C SER A 85 -17.28 2.01 -6.25
N MET A 86 -16.69 2.48 -5.16
CA MET A 86 -15.35 2.07 -4.74
C MET A 86 -15.38 0.97 -3.68
N ARG A 87 -16.32 1.07 -2.73
CA ARG A 87 -16.45 0.18 -1.57
C ARG A 87 -17.06 -1.15 -1.97
N ALA A 88 -16.62 -2.24 -1.34
CA ALA A 88 -17.25 -3.54 -1.51
C ALA A 88 -18.69 -3.51 -0.98
N ASP A 89 -19.58 -4.20 -1.70
CA ASP A 89 -20.98 -4.37 -1.34
C ASP A 89 -21.37 -5.85 -1.57
N PRO A 90 -21.25 -6.68 -0.51
CA PRO A 90 -21.58 -8.09 -0.58
C PRO A 90 -23.05 -8.36 -0.95
N SER A 91 -23.97 -7.43 -0.67
CA SER A 91 -25.42 -7.63 -0.89
C SER A 91 -25.77 -7.80 -2.37
N ARG A 92 -24.96 -7.22 -3.26
CA ARG A 92 -25.07 -7.32 -4.73
C ARG A 92 -23.88 -8.00 -5.39
N GLY A 93 -23.02 -8.66 -4.60
CA GLY A 93 -21.82 -9.34 -5.09
C GLY A 93 -20.74 -8.40 -5.65
N PHE A 94 -20.70 -7.13 -5.25
CA PHE A 94 -19.69 -6.19 -5.72
C PHE A 94 -18.44 -6.23 -4.83
N PRO A 95 -17.25 -6.60 -5.35
CA PRO A 95 -16.09 -6.90 -4.53
C PRO A 95 -15.27 -5.67 -4.13
N GLY A 96 -15.68 -4.46 -4.52
CA GLY A 96 -14.91 -3.23 -4.31
C GLY A 96 -13.87 -3.00 -5.40
N ARG A 97 -13.19 -1.85 -5.35
CA ARG A 97 -12.17 -1.44 -6.33
C ARG A 97 -10.89 -0.99 -5.66
N THR A 98 -9.77 -1.15 -6.37
CA THR A 98 -8.41 -0.77 -5.94
C THR A 98 -7.94 -1.55 -4.72
N TYR A 99 -6.65 -1.46 -4.41
CA TYR A 99 -6.10 -2.07 -3.19
C TYR A 99 -6.74 -1.56 -1.89
N ARG A 100 -7.43 -0.40 -1.93
CA ARG A 100 -8.05 0.21 -0.76
C ARG A 100 -9.32 -0.50 -0.34
N PHE A 101 -10.10 -1.04 -1.27
CA PHE A 101 -11.46 -1.53 -0.97
C PHE A 101 -11.77 -2.90 -1.57
N TYR A 102 -10.92 -3.41 -2.47
CA TYR A 102 -11.14 -4.71 -3.08
C TYR A 102 -10.92 -5.82 -2.06
N THR A 103 -11.94 -6.68 -1.88
CA THR A 103 -11.94 -7.79 -0.92
C THR A 103 -11.79 -9.16 -1.55
N GLY A 104 -11.65 -9.23 -2.87
CA GLY A 104 -11.45 -10.48 -3.61
C GLY A 104 -9.97 -10.89 -3.76
N ASP A 105 -9.76 -11.99 -4.48
CA ASP A 105 -8.45 -12.56 -4.75
C ASP A 105 -7.61 -11.67 -5.68
N GLN A 106 -6.30 -11.63 -5.45
CA GLN A 106 -5.37 -10.82 -6.23
C GLN A 106 -4.32 -11.72 -6.88
N VAL A 107 -4.02 -11.49 -8.16
CA VAL A 107 -2.87 -12.12 -8.81
C VAL A 107 -1.59 -11.49 -8.25
N TYR A 108 -1.52 -10.16 -8.26
CA TYR A 108 -0.49 -9.39 -7.58
C TYR A 108 -1.09 -8.13 -6.97
N GLY A 109 -0.77 -7.86 -5.71
CA GLY A 109 -1.27 -6.66 -5.01
C GLY A 109 -0.53 -5.38 -5.42
N PHE A 110 -1.20 -4.23 -5.21
CA PHE A 110 -0.56 -2.92 -5.27
C PHE A 110 0.65 -2.87 -4.33
N GLY A 111 1.75 -2.29 -4.81
CA GLY A 111 3.02 -2.28 -4.10
C GLY A 111 3.78 -3.61 -4.14
N GLY A 112 3.27 -4.65 -4.83
CA GLY A 112 4.01 -5.89 -5.04
C GLY A 112 5.26 -5.66 -5.89
N GLY A 113 6.37 -6.31 -5.56
CA GLY A 113 7.61 -6.22 -6.32
C GLY A 113 8.74 -6.98 -5.64
N LEU A 114 9.54 -7.67 -6.43
CA LEU A 114 10.67 -8.47 -5.95
C LEU A 114 12.00 -7.76 -6.25
N SER A 115 13.04 -8.20 -5.55
CA SER A 115 14.42 -7.76 -5.72
C SER A 115 15.34 -8.97 -5.74
N TYR A 116 16.54 -8.82 -6.31
CA TYR A 116 17.62 -9.81 -6.20
C TYR A 116 18.30 -9.80 -4.84
N THR A 117 17.86 -8.94 -3.92
CA THR A 117 18.25 -8.96 -2.52
C THR A 117 17.03 -8.96 -1.61
N LYS A 118 17.27 -9.17 -0.31
CA LYS A 118 16.23 -9.15 0.74
C LYS A 118 16.42 -7.92 1.61
N TYR A 119 15.32 -7.26 1.96
CA TYR A 119 15.31 -6.09 2.81
C TYR A 119 14.60 -6.40 4.12
N GLU A 120 15.15 -5.90 5.21
CA GLU A 120 14.56 -5.97 6.54
C GLU A 120 14.28 -4.55 7.03
N TYR A 121 13.09 -4.34 7.58
CA TYR A 121 12.63 -3.04 8.05
C TYR A 121 12.57 -2.99 9.57
N LYS A 122 12.99 -1.85 10.13
CA LYS A 122 12.84 -1.59 11.56
C LYS A 122 12.38 -0.15 11.77
N LEU A 123 11.35 0.04 12.59
CA LEU A 123 10.96 1.36 13.04
C LEU A 123 12.05 1.94 13.96
N MET A 124 12.58 3.10 13.60
CA MET A 124 13.61 3.82 14.36
C MET A 124 12.98 4.91 15.23
N SER A 125 12.04 5.66 14.66
CA SER A 125 11.28 6.68 15.38
C SER A 125 9.91 6.91 14.74
N GLY A 126 8.98 7.37 15.55
CA GLY A 126 7.58 7.63 15.19
C GLY A 126 6.82 8.15 16.41
N THR A 127 5.49 8.18 16.30
CA THR A 127 4.62 8.40 17.45
C THR A 127 3.76 7.17 17.69
N ASP A 128 3.53 6.83 18.95
CA ASP A 128 2.62 5.75 19.33
C ASP A 128 1.25 6.30 19.79
N ARG A 129 1.16 7.61 20.05
CA ARG A 129 -0.03 8.26 20.60
C ARG A 129 -0.20 9.67 20.04
N ILE A 130 -1.44 10.04 19.76
CA ILE A 130 -1.85 11.39 19.35
C ILE A 130 -3.03 11.81 20.23
N SER A 131 -2.87 12.90 20.98
CA SER A 131 -3.91 13.50 21.80
C SER A 131 -4.54 14.67 21.07
N LEU A 132 -5.86 14.66 20.93
CA LEU A 132 -6.61 15.68 20.19
C LEU A 132 -7.20 16.78 21.09
N SER A 133 -7.22 16.60 22.41
CA SER A 133 -7.81 17.54 23.38
C SER A 133 -7.41 19.01 23.18
N GLU A 134 -6.14 19.29 22.90
CA GLU A 134 -5.62 20.65 22.69
C GLU A 134 -5.97 21.23 21.31
N PHE A 135 -6.43 20.39 20.40
CA PHE A 135 -6.66 20.72 18.99
C PHE A 135 -8.14 20.76 18.63
N ILE A 136 -9.06 20.38 19.52
CA ILE A 136 -10.50 20.49 19.25
C ILE A 136 -10.93 21.95 19.40
N LYS A 137 -11.58 22.51 18.36
CA LYS A 137 -12.21 23.82 18.43
C LYS A 137 -13.33 23.80 19.47
N THR A 138 -13.13 24.48 20.60
CA THR A 138 -14.19 24.70 21.60
C THR A 138 -15.06 25.89 21.18
N SER A 139 -16.36 25.66 20.99
CA SER A 139 -17.34 26.73 20.81
C SER A 139 -17.65 27.39 22.16
N PRO A 140 -17.67 28.74 22.30
CA PRO A 140 -17.96 29.42 23.56
C PRO A 140 -19.36 29.14 24.15
N ASN A 141 -20.29 28.60 23.36
CA ASN A 141 -21.70 28.40 23.75
C ASN A 141 -22.13 26.93 23.96
N GLU A 142 -21.21 25.96 23.90
CA GLU A 142 -21.53 24.51 24.06
C GLU A 142 -21.06 23.94 25.41
N ILE A 143 -20.85 24.80 26.40
CA ILE A 143 -20.50 24.38 27.76
C ILE A 143 -21.79 24.14 28.53
N SER A 144 -22.49 23.03 28.29
CA SER A 144 -23.37 22.45 29.34
C SER A 144 -23.89 21.02 29.15
N GLU A 145 -23.79 20.37 27.98
CA GLU A 145 -24.35 19.00 27.85
C GLU A 145 -23.43 17.93 27.21
N GLU A 146 -22.29 18.28 26.58
CA GLU A 146 -21.49 17.29 25.82
C GLU A 146 -20.27 16.68 26.53
N GLN A 147 -19.94 17.07 27.77
CA GLN A 147 -18.78 16.50 28.49
C GLN A 147 -18.95 15.01 28.89
N HIS A 148 -20.12 14.40 28.65
CA HIS A 148 -20.37 12.97 28.83
C HIS A 148 -20.47 12.16 27.53
N GLN A 149 -20.25 12.78 26.37
CA GLN A 149 -20.32 12.08 25.06
C GLN A 149 -18.97 11.87 24.37
N VAL A 150 -17.89 12.51 24.84
CA VAL A 150 -16.55 12.42 24.23
C VAL A 150 -15.94 11.03 24.39
N ASP A 151 -16.20 10.34 25.51
CA ASP A 151 -15.67 9.00 25.80
C ASP A 151 -16.26 7.88 24.91
N ASN A 152 -17.33 8.15 24.16
CA ASN A 152 -17.99 7.20 23.26
C ASN A 152 -17.88 7.57 21.77
N LEU A 153 -17.06 8.57 21.42
CA LEU A 153 -16.86 8.95 20.02
C LEU A 153 -16.00 7.90 19.31
N ASN A 154 -16.47 7.40 18.17
CA ASN A 154 -15.69 6.53 17.30
C ASN A 154 -14.78 7.31 16.34
N PHE A 155 -15.03 8.61 16.17
CA PHE A 155 -14.29 9.49 15.26
C PHE A 155 -14.55 10.98 15.58
N ILE A 156 -13.69 11.86 15.08
CA ILE A 156 -13.86 13.32 15.08
C ILE A 156 -13.91 13.83 13.63
N GLN A 157 -14.76 14.81 13.33
CA GLN A 157 -14.72 15.50 12.04
C GLN A 157 -13.44 16.34 11.94
N VAL A 158 -12.69 16.19 10.85
CA VAL A 158 -11.37 16.82 10.68
C VAL A 158 -11.46 18.35 10.73
N ASP A 159 -12.57 18.94 10.31
CA ASP A 159 -12.82 20.39 10.35
C ASP A 159 -13.02 20.95 11.78
N ARG A 160 -13.35 20.10 12.77
CA ARG A 160 -13.36 20.47 14.19
C ARG A 160 -11.96 20.61 14.78
N LEU A 161 -10.92 20.15 14.07
CA LEU A 161 -9.53 20.33 14.51
C LEU A 161 -9.04 21.74 14.13
N SER A 162 -8.40 22.42 15.09
CA SER A 162 -7.88 23.78 14.98
C SER A 162 -6.61 23.85 14.14
N CYS A 163 -5.75 22.83 14.21
CA CYS A 163 -4.48 22.79 13.50
C CYS A 163 -4.05 21.35 13.15
N CYS A 164 -4.25 20.93 11.90
CA CYS A 164 -3.75 19.64 11.42
C CYS A 164 -2.23 19.60 11.23
N ASP A 165 -1.61 20.74 10.93
CA ASP A 165 -0.16 20.82 10.76
C ASP A 165 0.61 20.47 12.05
N ALA A 166 0.05 20.82 13.21
CA ALA A 166 0.63 20.50 14.50
C ALA A 166 0.56 19.01 14.86
N LEU A 167 -0.31 18.25 14.21
CA LEU A 167 -0.46 16.81 14.40
C LEU A 167 0.51 15.99 13.52
N LYS A 168 1.22 16.64 12.59
CA LYS A 168 2.15 15.97 11.69
C LYS A 168 3.35 15.43 12.44
N PHE A 169 3.78 14.23 12.09
CA PHE A 169 4.98 13.62 12.65
C PHE A 169 5.77 12.86 11.58
N TYR A 170 7.06 12.69 11.81
CA TYR A 170 7.91 11.89 10.93
C TYR A 170 7.99 10.45 11.43
N VAL A 171 7.95 9.51 10.49
CA VAL A 171 8.27 8.10 10.71
C VAL A 171 9.63 7.84 10.06
N GLN A 172 10.58 7.34 10.85
CA GLN A 172 11.89 6.93 10.37
C GLN A 172 11.99 5.42 10.41
N ILE A 173 12.26 4.82 9.25
CA ILE A 173 12.41 3.38 9.09
C ILE A 173 13.84 3.09 8.65
N SER A 174 14.51 2.23 9.40
CA SER A 174 15.76 1.62 8.99
C SER A 174 15.47 0.52 7.96
N VAL A 175 16.22 0.55 6.86
CA VAL A 175 16.14 -0.39 5.75
C VAL A 175 17.48 -1.09 5.64
N THR A 176 17.54 -2.35 6.05
CA THR A 176 18.76 -3.15 6.02
C THR A 176 18.72 -4.12 4.85
N ASN A 177 19.77 -4.10 4.02
CA ASN A 177 19.93 -5.03 2.91
C ASN A 177 20.62 -6.30 3.42
N ALA A 178 19.84 -7.36 3.61
CA ALA A 178 20.29 -8.64 4.14
C ALA A 178 20.87 -9.60 3.08
N GLY A 179 21.01 -9.16 1.82
CA GLY A 179 21.61 -9.97 0.75
C GLY A 179 22.95 -9.44 0.26
N GLU A 180 23.41 -9.99 -0.86
CA GLU A 180 24.76 -9.79 -1.39
C GLU A 180 24.83 -8.76 -2.52
N LYS A 181 23.67 -8.31 -3.04
CA LYS A 181 23.59 -7.31 -4.09
C LYS A 181 23.13 -5.96 -3.56
N ASP A 182 23.83 -4.92 -3.99
CA ASP A 182 23.35 -3.54 -3.88
C ASP A 182 21.99 -3.42 -4.58
N GLY A 183 21.15 -2.52 -4.11
CA GLY A 183 19.85 -2.34 -4.74
C GLY A 183 19.17 -1.05 -4.33
N SER A 184 18.51 -0.44 -5.31
CA SER A 184 17.58 0.67 -5.07
C SER A 184 16.15 0.14 -5.05
N HIS A 185 15.39 0.57 -4.05
CA HIS A 185 14.09 -0.02 -3.74
C HIS A 185 13.12 1.07 -3.27
N ALA A 186 11.83 0.92 -3.59
CA ALA A 186 10.77 1.80 -3.07
C ALA A 186 10.13 1.20 -1.80
N VAL A 187 10.28 1.92 -0.69
CA VAL A 187 9.66 1.67 0.61
C VAL A 187 8.30 2.36 0.62
N LEU A 188 7.22 1.61 0.83
CA LEU A 188 5.85 2.11 0.84
C LEU A 188 5.28 2.03 2.25
N LEU A 189 4.94 3.17 2.84
CA LEU A 189 4.26 3.25 4.13
C LEU A 189 2.76 3.27 3.91
N PHE A 190 2.06 2.30 4.48
CA PHE A 190 0.61 2.24 4.50
C PHE A 190 0.05 2.51 5.90
N ALA A 191 -1.21 2.89 5.95
CA ALA A 191 -2.01 3.00 7.17
C ALA A 191 -3.26 2.11 7.05
N ARG A 192 -3.56 1.39 8.13
CA ARG A 192 -4.83 0.68 8.34
C ARG A 192 -5.56 1.37 9.50
N LEU A 193 -6.79 1.79 9.23
CA LEU A 193 -7.62 2.54 10.17
C LEU A 193 -8.51 1.58 10.98
N PRO A 194 -8.97 1.98 12.19
CA PRO A 194 -10.03 1.28 12.91
C PRO A 194 -11.28 1.10 12.04
N LYS A 195 -11.89 -0.09 12.05
CA LYS A 195 -13.09 -0.42 11.25
C LYS A 195 -14.41 0.05 11.89
N HIS A 196 -14.38 1.05 12.77
CA HIS A 196 -15.58 1.60 13.42
C HIS A 196 -16.38 2.55 12.50
N VAL A 197 -15.73 3.14 11.49
CA VAL A 197 -16.41 3.96 10.48
C VAL A 197 -16.80 3.05 9.30
N PRO A 198 -18.09 2.98 8.92
CA PRO A 198 -18.53 2.17 7.79
C PRO A 198 -17.76 2.52 6.50
N GLY A 199 -17.27 1.49 5.82
CA GLY A 199 -16.54 1.57 4.55
C GLY A 199 -15.15 2.20 4.63
N THR A 200 -14.53 2.20 5.82
CA THR A 200 -13.08 2.35 5.97
C THR A 200 -12.31 1.43 5.00
N PRO A 201 -11.24 1.91 4.34
CA PRO A 201 -10.42 1.09 3.45
C PRO A 201 -9.66 -0.01 4.21
N GLU A 202 -9.33 -1.11 3.52
CA GLU A 202 -8.47 -2.19 4.04
C GLU A 202 -7.07 -1.68 4.42
N LYS A 203 -6.53 -0.76 3.61
CA LYS A 203 -5.35 0.06 3.91
C LYS A 203 -5.27 1.23 2.93
N GLN A 204 -4.46 2.23 3.23
CA GLN A 204 -4.16 3.34 2.33
C GLN A 204 -2.69 3.74 2.38
N LEU A 205 -2.13 4.13 1.23
CA LEU A 205 -0.76 4.60 1.14
C LEU A 205 -0.66 5.98 1.82
N VAL A 206 0.26 6.10 2.76
CA VAL A 206 0.65 7.33 3.46
C VAL A 206 1.71 8.07 2.63
N GLY A 207 2.69 7.32 2.13
CA GLY A 207 3.79 7.87 1.36
C GLY A 207 4.76 6.77 0.93
N PHE A 208 5.74 7.15 0.12
CA PHE A 208 6.81 6.25 -0.28
C PHE A 208 8.14 6.99 -0.41
N SER A 209 9.24 6.25 -0.24
CA SER A 209 10.59 6.75 -0.46
C SER A 209 11.40 5.74 -1.25
N ARG A 210 12.20 6.22 -2.21
CA ARG A 210 13.14 5.39 -2.95
C ARG A 210 14.52 5.53 -2.31
N VAL A 211 15.02 4.43 -1.75
CA VAL A 211 16.31 4.37 -1.09
C VAL A 211 17.26 3.45 -1.84
N HIS A 212 18.55 3.73 -1.76
CA HIS A 212 19.61 2.84 -2.23
C HIS A 212 20.33 2.26 -1.03
N THR A 213 20.49 0.94 -0.99
CA THR A 213 21.16 0.24 0.11
C THR A 213 22.22 -0.67 -0.46
N THR A 214 23.46 -0.47 -0.03
CA THR A 214 24.57 -1.35 -0.37
C THR A 214 24.36 -2.73 0.24
N SER A 215 24.97 -3.74 -0.34
CA SER A 215 25.04 -5.10 0.17
C SER A 215 25.47 -5.11 1.63
N ARG A 216 24.72 -5.81 2.49
CA ARG A 216 24.91 -5.85 3.96
C ARG A 216 24.88 -4.49 4.66
N GLY A 217 24.47 -3.43 3.96
CA GLY A 217 24.37 -2.08 4.48
C GLY A 217 22.98 -1.76 5.03
N THR A 218 22.90 -0.62 5.70
CA THR A 218 21.66 -0.06 6.22
C THR A 218 21.52 1.38 5.73
N THR A 219 20.30 1.76 5.36
CA THR A 219 19.93 3.14 5.03
C THR A 219 18.63 3.50 5.74
N GLU A 220 18.20 4.75 5.63
CA GLU A 220 17.00 5.25 6.30
C GLU A 220 15.99 5.77 5.28
N ALA A 221 14.72 5.47 5.53
CA ALA A 221 13.58 6.07 4.86
C ALA A 221 12.82 6.92 5.87
N VAL A 222 12.65 8.21 5.55
CA VAL A 222 11.90 9.16 6.39
C VAL A 222 10.66 9.60 5.63
N MET A 223 9.49 9.48 6.27
CA MET A 223 8.20 9.85 5.68
C MET A 223 7.39 10.71 6.65
N LEU A 224 6.75 11.75 6.13
CA LEU A 224 5.85 12.62 6.88
C LEU A 224 4.46 11.98 6.93
N VAL A 225 3.90 11.87 8.12
CA VAL A 225 2.53 11.43 8.35
C VAL A 225 1.70 12.63 8.77
N ASP A 226 0.67 12.95 7.99
CA ASP A 226 -0.39 13.89 8.35
C ASP A 226 -1.61 13.08 8.81
N PRO A 227 -1.96 13.06 10.12
CA PRO A 227 -3.13 12.33 10.60
C PRO A 227 -4.44 12.76 9.96
N CYS A 228 -4.61 14.07 9.73
CA CYS A 228 -5.82 14.60 9.12
C CYS A 228 -5.97 14.23 7.66
N GLU A 229 -4.89 13.87 6.96
CA GLU A 229 -4.92 13.36 5.60
C GLU A 229 -4.86 11.84 5.55
N HIS A 230 -3.79 11.27 6.08
CA HIS A 230 -3.41 9.88 5.92
C HIS A 230 -4.06 8.92 6.92
N LEU A 231 -4.60 9.41 8.03
CA LEU A 231 -5.29 8.59 9.04
C LEU A 231 -6.80 8.87 9.08
N SER A 232 -7.29 9.69 8.16
CA SER A 232 -8.71 10.02 8.02
C SER A 232 -9.41 9.16 6.95
N THR A 233 -10.74 9.15 6.99
CA THR A 233 -11.62 8.55 5.97
C THR A 233 -12.83 9.46 5.73
N ALA A 234 -13.59 9.21 4.67
CA ALA A 234 -14.88 9.86 4.44
C ALA A 234 -16.02 9.02 5.05
N ASP A 235 -16.94 9.67 5.75
CA ASP A 235 -18.19 9.05 6.19
C ASP A 235 -19.20 8.92 5.03
N GLU A 236 -20.41 8.45 5.34
CA GLU A 236 -21.49 8.28 4.36
C GLU A 236 -22.00 9.59 3.74
N ASN A 237 -21.79 10.72 4.41
CA ASN A 237 -22.16 12.05 3.94
C ASN A 237 -21.02 12.73 3.16
N GLY A 238 -19.89 12.05 3.01
CA GLY A 238 -18.69 12.61 2.38
C GLY A 238 -17.89 13.54 3.29
N ILE A 239 -18.19 13.58 4.59
CA ILE A 239 -17.46 14.38 5.58
C ILE A 239 -16.17 13.63 5.94
N LYS A 240 -15.06 14.37 5.97
CA LYS A 240 -13.76 13.84 6.36
C LYS A 240 -13.70 13.68 7.87
N VAL A 241 -13.56 12.44 8.32
CA VAL A 241 -13.52 12.06 9.73
C VAL A 241 -12.20 11.36 10.05
N LEU A 242 -11.67 11.63 11.23
CA LEU A 242 -10.52 10.97 11.82
C LEU A 242 -11.02 9.96 12.85
N PRO A 243 -10.98 8.64 12.56
CA PRO A 243 -11.33 7.62 13.54
C PRO A 243 -10.51 7.76 14.81
N LEU A 244 -11.11 7.44 15.96
CA LEU A 244 -10.40 7.31 17.23
C LEU A 244 -10.00 5.85 17.45
N GLY A 245 -8.98 5.63 18.27
CA GLY A 245 -8.41 4.31 18.56
C GLY A 245 -7.15 3.99 17.76
N ASP A 246 -6.86 2.69 17.63
CA ASP A 246 -5.59 2.18 17.15
C ASP A 246 -5.51 2.15 15.61
N HIS A 247 -4.60 2.95 15.07
CA HIS A 247 -4.23 2.96 13.65
C HIS A 247 -2.95 2.17 13.47
N VAL A 248 -2.84 1.35 12.44
CA VAL A 248 -1.62 0.59 12.17
C VAL A 248 -0.88 1.20 10.99
N LEU A 249 0.32 1.69 11.23
CA LEU A 249 1.29 2.05 10.21
C LEU A 249 2.09 0.82 9.81
N MET A 250 2.27 0.57 8.51
CA MET A 250 2.89 -0.66 8.04
C MET A 250 3.80 -0.48 6.83
N VAL A 251 4.90 -1.24 6.82
CA VAL A 251 5.85 -1.39 5.71
C VAL A 251 6.16 -2.87 5.57
N ASP A 252 5.66 -3.50 4.50
CA ASP A 252 5.77 -4.96 4.33
C ASP A 252 5.20 -5.68 5.57
N ASP A 253 6.00 -6.51 6.24
CA ASP A 253 5.64 -7.22 7.48
C ASP A 253 5.84 -6.38 8.77
N LEU A 254 6.47 -5.21 8.69
CA LEU A 254 6.62 -4.32 9.85
C LEU A 254 5.30 -3.58 10.10
N GLU A 255 4.74 -3.74 11.30
CA GLU A 255 3.55 -3.01 11.78
C GLU A 255 3.88 -2.21 13.06
N ASN A 256 3.33 -0.99 13.16
CA ASN A 256 3.38 -0.14 14.36
C ASN A 256 2.02 0.48 14.64
N SER A 257 1.57 0.45 15.89
CA SER A 257 0.28 1.05 16.28
C SER A 257 0.45 2.52 16.68
N VAL A 258 -0.52 3.35 16.30
CA VAL A 258 -0.66 4.75 16.68
C VAL A 258 -2.07 4.97 17.21
N SER A 259 -2.18 5.19 18.53
CA SER A 259 -3.47 5.43 19.19
C SER A 259 -3.87 6.90 19.09
N ILE A 260 -5.01 7.18 18.48
CA ILE A 260 -5.60 8.53 18.44
C ILE A 260 -6.71 8.63 19.47
N MET A 261 -6.62 9.61 20.37
CA MET A 261 -7.58 9.81 21.45
C MET A 261 -7.84 11.30 21.70
N VAL A 262 -8.91 11.60 22.42
CA VAL A 262 -9.25 12.95 22.88
C VAL A 262 -8.67 13.17 24.27
#